data_AF-A0A3S4F350-F1
#
_entry.id   AF-A0A3S4F350-F1
#
_cell.length_a   1.000
_cell.length_b   1.000
_cell.length_c   1.000
_cell.angle_alpha   90.00
_cell.angle_beta   90.00
_cell.angle_gamma   90.00
#
_symmetry.space_group_name_H-M   'P 1'
#
loop_
_entity.id
_entity.type
_entity.pdbx_description
1 polymer ?
#
loop_
_entity_poly.entity_id
_entity_poly.type
_entity_poly.pdbx_seq_one_letter_code
_entity_poly.pdbx_strand_id
1 'polypeptide(L)'
;MSALIVIPIAIIMLGTVSATLLEPGNALRDVLSLIGAPAVALMIALALAFYFLAARRGWSLQHTSDVMGAALPTAAVVILVTGAGGVFGKVLVNPASARRWRRC
;
A
#
# COMPACT_ATOMS: atom_id res chain seq x y z
N MET A 1 0.62 -21.04 3.11
CA MET A 1 0.35 -19.59 3.32
C MET A 1 1.44 -18.67 2.76
N SER A 2 2.69 -19.10 2.64
CA SER A 2 3.83 -18.21 2.31
C SER A 2 3.80 -17.56 0.92
N ALA A 3 3.18 -18.21 -0.07
CA ALA A 3 3.06 -17.66 -1.43
C ALA A 3 2.29 -16.32 -1.48
N LEU A 4 1.34 -16.09 -0.56
CA LEU A 4 0.56 -14.83 -0.50
C LEU A 4 1.41 -13.61 -0.12
N ILE A 5 2.53 -13.82 0.56
CA ILE A 5 3.46 -12.75 0.99
C ILE A 5 4.57 -12.57 -0.06
N VAL A 6 5.02 -13.64 -0.69
CA VAL A 6 6.11 -13.60 -1.69
C VAL A 6 5.67 -12.91 -2.99
N ILE A 7 4.40 -13.10 -3.41
CA ILE A 7 3.85 -12.48 -4.63
C ILE A 7 3.88 -10.95 -4.60
N PRO A 8 3.33 -10.25 -3.58
CA PRO A 8 3.38 -8.78 -3.53
C PRO A 8 4.81 -8.25 -3.51
N ILE A 9 5.72 -8.92 -2.80
CA ILE A 9 7.13 -8.52 -2.73
C ILE A 9 7.80 -8.65 -4.09
N ALA A 10 7.53 -9.73 -4.83
CA ALA A 10 8.07 -9.93 -6.18
C ALA A 10 7.55 -8.87 -7.18
N ILE A 11 6.26 -8.50 -7.08
CA ILE A 11 5.66 -7.45 -7.92
C ILE A 11 6.29 -6.07 -7.63
N ILE A 12 6.49 -5.73 -6.36
CA ILE A 12 7.12 -4.45 -5.96
C ILE A 12 8.59 -4.41 -6.41
N MET A 13 9.33 -5.51 -6.26
CA MET A 13 10.71 -5.64 -6.74
C MET A 13 10.79 -5.45 -8.26
N LEU A 14 9.91 -6.10 -9.03
CA LEU A 14 9.85 -5.91 -10.48
C LEU A 14 9.49 -4.47 -10.87
N GLY A 15 8.54 -3.84 -10.20
CA GLY A 15 8.18 -2.43 -10.40
C GLY A 15 9.31 -1.45 -10.10
N THR A 16 10.08 -1.70 -9.04
CA THR A 16 11.21 -0.84 -8.63
C THR A 16 12.42 -1.02 -9.54
N VAL A 17 12.73 -2.26 -9.93
CA VAL A 17 13.83 -2.58 -10.86
C VAL A 17 13.57 -1.99 -12.25
N SER A 18 12.33 -2.08 -12.74
CA SER A 18 11.95 -1.46 -14.01
C SER A 18 11.97 0.08 -13.98
N ALA A 19 11.64 0.70 -12.85
CA ALA A 19 11.72 2.16 -12.68
C ALA A 19 13.17 2.68 -12.58
N THR A 20 14.12 1.84 -12.13
CA THR A 20 15.53 2.22 -11.91
C THR A 20 16.45 1.90 -13.10
N LEU A 21 16.14 0.88 -13.91
CA LEU A 21 16.94 0.54 -15.09
C LEU A 21 16.55 1.28 -16.39
N LEU A 22 15.36 1.87 -16.49
CA LEU A 22 14.92 2.55 -17.73
C LEU A 22 15.16 4.07 -17.70
N GLU A 23 15.84 4.58 -18.74
CA GLU A 23 16.14 6.01 -18.93
C GLU A 23 14.89 6.88 -19.20
N PRO A 24 14.88 8.15 -18.76
CA PRO A 24 13.76 9.08 -18.92
C PRO A 24 13.48 9.39 -20.41
N GLY A 25 12.25 9.20 -20.89
CA GLY A 25 11.82 9.63 -22.24
C GLY A 25 11.00 8.61 -23.04
N ASN A 26 10.90 7.36 -22.60
CA ASN A 26 10.10 6.33 -23.27
C ASN A 26 8.71 6.19 -22.64
N ALA A 27 7.64 6.11 -23.44
CA ALA A 27 6.27 5.88 -22.97
C ALA A 27 6.12 4.59 -22.11
N LEU A 28 6.99 3.61 -22.36
CA LEU A 28 7.12 2.40 -21.54
C LEU A 28 7.52 2.71 -20.09
N ARG A 29 8.37 3.72 -19.86
CA ARG A 29 8.80 4.12 -18.52
C ARG A 29 7.68 4.79 -17.74
N ASP A 30 6.81 5.58 -18.37
CA ASP A 30 5.68 6.21 -17.68
C ASP A 30 4.67 5.15 -17.22
N VAL A 31 4.37 4.16 -18.08
CA VAL A 31 3.51 3.03 -17.70
C VAL A 31 4.15 2.18 -16.60
N LEU A 32 5.44 1.87 -16.71
CA LEU A 32 6.17 1.11 -15.68
C LEU A 32 6.31 1.88 -14.36
N SER A 33 6.48 3.20 -14.41
CA SER A 33 6.51 4.07 -13.22
C SER A 33 5.14 4.16 -12.55
N LEU A 34 4.05 4.14 -13.31
CA LEU A 34 2.69 4.08 -12.76
C LEU A 34 2.42 2.73 -12.12
N ILE A 35 2.82 1.62 -12.76
CA ILE A 35 2.65 0.27 -12.21
C ILE A 35 3.54 0.05 -10.99
N GLY A 36 4.76 0.60 -10.99
CA GLY A 36 5.71 0.56 -9.89
C GLY A 36 5.40 1.53 -8.75
N ALA A 37 4.45 2.46 -8.92
CA ALA A 37 4.05 3.37 -7.86
C ALA A 37 3.49 2.56 -6.67
N PRO A 38 3.92 2.84 -5.42
CA PRO A 38 3.55 2.01 -4.27
C PRO A 38 2.04 1.78 -4.12
N ALA A 39 1.21 2.80 -4.38
CA ALA A 39 -0.25 2.67 -4.30
C ALA A 39 -0.83 1.72 -5.37
N VAL A 40 -0.32 1.79 -6.60
CA VAL A 40 -0.80 0.96 -7.72
C VAL A 40 -0.32 -0.48 -7.56
N ALA A 41 0.95 -0.67 -7.17
CA ALA A 41 1.51 -1.98 -6.89
C ALA A 41 0.74 -2.71 -5.78
N LEU A 42 0.39 -2.02 -4.69
CA LEU A 42 -0.42 -2.58 -3.60
C LEU A 42 -1.84 -2.95 -4.06
N MET A 43 -2.48 -2.12 -4.89
CA MET A 43 -3.81 -2.41 -5.45
C MET A 43 -3.80 -3.68 -6.32
N ILE A 44 -2.83 -3.81 -7.24
CA ILE A 44 -2.71 -4.98 -8.11
C ILE A 44 -2.42 -6.23 -7.28
N ALA A 45 -1.50 -6.13 -6.33
CA ALA A 45 -1.16 -7.26 -5.47
C ALA A 45 -2.35 -7.69 -4.59
N LEU A 46 -3.13 -6.75 -4.06
CA LEU A 46 -4.34 -7.04 -3.30
C LEU A 46 -5.38 -7.75 -4.17
N ALA A 47 -5.62 -7.27 -5.40
CA ALA A 47 -6.56 -7.89 -6.33
C ALA A 47 -6.14 -9.32 -6.70
N LEU A 48 -4.85 -9.53 -7.01
CA LEU A 48 -4.29 -10.86 -7.29
C LEU A 48 -4.36 -11.78 -6.07
N ALA A 49 -4.08 -11.26 -4.87
CA ALA A 49 -4.19 -12.03 -3.63
C ALA A 49 -5.63 -12.48 -3.39
N PHE A 50 -6.62 -11.60 -3.58
CA PHE A 50 -8.05 -11.95 -3.50
C PHE A 50 -8.44 -13.00 -4.53
N TYR A 51 -8.03 -12.83 -5.78
CA TYR A 51 -8.34 -13.78 -6.85
C TYR A 51 -7.74 -15.17 -6.59
N PHE A 52 -6.46 -15.22 -6.20
CA PHE A 52 -5.77 -16.49 -5.93
C PHE A 52 -6.27 -17.16 -4.65
N LEU A 53 -6.62 -16.38 -3.63
CA LEU A 53 -7.22 -16.88 -2.40
C LEU A 53 -8.63 -17.43 -2.66
N ALA A 54 -9.48 -16.69 -3.40
CA ALA A 54 -10.82 -17.14 -3.78
C ALA A 54 -10.77 -18.42 -4.64
N ALA A 55 -9.87 -18.46 -5.64
CA ALA A 55 -9.72 -19.60 -6.54
C ALA A 55 -9.22 -20.87 -5.82
N ARG A 56 -8.33 -20.74 -4.83
CA ARG A 56 -7.80 -21.91 -4.09
C ARG A 56 -8.70 -22.45 -2.99
N ARG A 57 -9.66 -21.66 -2.52
CA ARG A 57 -10.42 -22.01 -1.31
C ARG A 57 -11.90 -22.28 -1.57
N GLY A 58 -12.45 -21.93 -2.74
CA GLY A 58 -13.85 -22.22 -3.08
C GLY A 58 -14.83 -21.71 -2.02
N TRP A 59 -14.49 -20.61 -1.35
CA TRP A 59 -15.24 -20.13 -0.19
C TRP A 59 -16.60 -19.58 -0.61
N SER A 60 -17.63 -19.94 0.16
CA SER A 60 -18.94 -19.30 0.04
C SER A 60 -18.83 -17.82 0.41
N LEU A 61 -19.71 -16.99 -0.17
CA LEU A 61 -19.76 -15.54 0.08
C LEU A 61 -19.84 -15.23 1.59
N GLN A 62 -20.56 -16.07 2.33
CA GLN A 62 -20.75 -15.98 3.78
C GLN A 62 -19.44 -16.14 4.57
N HIS A 63 -18.60 -17.10 4.17
CA HIS A 63 -17.34 -17.32 4.89
C HIS A 63 -16.34 -16.18 4.61
N THR A 64 -16.41 -15.60 3.41
CA THR A 64 -15.64 -14.41 3.06
C THR A 64 -16.09 -13.19 3.88
N SER A 65 -17.40 -12.98 4.07
CA SER A 65 -17.90 -11.87 4.89
C SER A 65 -17.49 -11.99 6.36
N ASP A 66 -17.51 -13.20 6.93
CA ASP A 66 -17.11 -13.42 8.32
C ASP A 66 -15.62 -13.11 8.54
N VAL A 67 -14.77 -13.54 7.61
CA VAL A 67 -13.31 -13.27 7.66
C VAL A 67 -13.03 -11.77 7.48
N MET A 68 -13.71 -11.10 6.56
CA MET A 68 -13.59 -9.65 6.39
C MET A 68 -14.07 -8.91 7.64
N GLY A 69 -15.19 -9.32 8.21
CA GLY A 69 -15.73 -8.77 9.45
C GLY A 69 -14.76 -8.88 10.62
N ALA A 70 -14.09 -10.03 10.78
CA ALA A 70 -13.08 -10.24 11.82
C ALA A 70 -11.81 -9.40 11.63
N ALA A 71 -11.48 -9.00 10.40
CA ALA A 71 -10.30 -8.18 10.09
C ALA A 71 -10.52 -6.66 10.25
N LEU A 72 -11.78 -6.20 10.14
CA LEU A 72 -12.14 -4.78 10.23
C LEU A 72 -11.64 -4.08 11.50
N PRO A 73 -11.76 -4.66 12.72
CA PRO A 73 -11.30 -4.01 13.94
C PRO A 73 -9.79 -3.72 13.91
N THR A 74 -8.98 -4.68 13.45
CA THR A 74 -7.53 -4.51 13.36
C THR A 74 -7.14 -3.47 12.32
N ALA A 75 -7.80 -3.47 11.16
CA ALA A 75 -7.55 -2.48 10.11
C ALA A 75 -7.91 -1.05 10.59
N ALA A 76 -9.03 -0.89 11.30
CA ALA A 76 -9.47 0.40 11.83
C ALA A 76 -8.44 1.01 12.80
N VAL A 77 -7.86 0.20 13.69
CA VAL A 77 -6.82 0.66 14.63
C VAL A 77 -5.57 1.13 13.87
N VAL A 78 -5.11 0.35 12.88
CA VAL A 78 -3.93 0.72 12.08
C VAL A 78 -4.15 2.03 11.32
N ILE A 79 -5.32 2.20 10.69
CA ILE A 79 -5.69 3.42 9.95
C ILE A 79 -5.78 4.62 10.89
N LEU A 80 -6.35 4.46 12.09
CA LEU A 80 -6.46 5.53 13.08
C LEU A 80 -5.08 6.01 13.54
N VAL A 81 -4.18 5.08 13.88
CA VAL A 81 -2.83 5.40 14.37
C VAL A 81 -1.98 6.02 13.26
N THR A 82 -1.99 5.44 12.05
CA THR A 82 -1.24 5.99 10.91
C THR A 82 -1.80 7.33 10.45
N GLY A 83 -3.12 7.49 10.44
CA GLY A 83 -3.80 8.75 10.12
C GLY A 83 -3.45 9.87 11.10
N ALA A 84 -3.48 9.58 12.40
CA ALA A 84 -3.05 10.52 13.43
C ALA A 84 -1.59 10.95 13.24
N GLY A 85 -0.68 9.99 13.04
CA GLY A 85 0.74 10.26 12.79
C GLY A 85 0.98 11.15 11.55
N GLY A 86 0.23 10.92 10.47
CA GLY A 86 0.32 11.70 9.23
C GLY A 86 -0.08 13.18 9.39
N VAL A 87 -1.03 13.49 10.28
CA VAL A 87 -1.43 14.87 10.58
C VAL A 87 -0.43 15.55 11.50
N PHE A 88 0.06 14.86 12.55
CA PHE A 88 1.09 15.39 13.44
C PHE A 88 2.38 15.75 12.68
N GLY A 89 2.78 14.93 11.70
CA GLY A 89 3.92 15.25 10.84
C GLY A 89 3.77 16.59 10.11
N LYS A 90 2.57 16.92 9.60
CA LYS A 90 2.33 18.22 8.93
C LYS A 90 2.42 19.41 9.89
N VAL A 91 2.06 19.23 11.15
CA VAL A 91 2.16 20.29 12.18
C VAL A 91 3.62 20.61 12.50
N LEU A 92 4.51 19.61 12.49
CA LEU A 92 5.95 19.79 12.73
C LEU A 92 6.66 20.47 11.54
N VAL A 93 6.24 20.16 10.32
CA VAL A 93 6.84 20.72 9.09
C VAL A 93 6.36 22.15 8.81
N ASN A 94 5.26 22.59 9.43
CA ASN A 94 4.73 23.93 9.20
C ASN A 94 5.67 25.01 9.78
N PRO A 95 6.19 25.96 8.98
CA PRO A 95 7.09 27.01 9.47
C PRO A 95 6.43 27.97 10.48
N ALA A 96 5.08 28.02 10.53
CA ALA A 96 4.35 28.83 11.50
C ALA A 96 4.41 28.30 12.95
N SER A 97 4.44 26.98 13.14
CA SER A 97 4.61 26.36 14.47
C SER A 97 6.07 26.40 14.93
N ALA A 98 7.01 26.19 14.01
CA ALA A 98 8.45 26.27 14.29
C ALA A 98 8.92 27.67 14.76
N ARG A 99 8.33 28.76 14.22
CA ARG A 99 8.67 30.13 14.66
C ARG A 99 8.20 30.47 16.07
N ARG A 100 7.12 29.84 16.55
CA ARG A 100 6.57 30.07 17.89
C ARG A 100 7.42 29.42 18.99
N TRP A 101 8.02 28.27 18.72
CA TRP A 101 8.92 27.58 19.66
C TRP A 101 10.30 28.22 19.82
N ARG A 102 10.78 28.99 18.84
CA ARG A 102 12.02 29.77 18.98
C ARG A 102 11.89 31.01 19.88
N ARG A 103 10.66 31.34 20.31
CA ARG A 103 10.36 32.52 21.14
C ARG A 103 9.94 32.16 22.57
N CYS A 104 9.93 30.88 22.93
CA CYS A 104 9.84 30.38 24.31
C CYS A 104 11.20 29.79 24.68
#